data_AF-A0A927GIK9-F1
#
_entry.id   AF-A0A927GIK9-F1
#
_cell.length_a   1.000
_cell.length_b   1.000
_cell.length_c   1.000
_cell.angle_alpha   90.00
_cell.angle_beta   90.00
_cell.angle_gamma   90.00
#
_symmetry.space_group_name_H-M   'P 1'
#
loop_
_entity.id
_entity.type
_entity.pdbx_description
1 polymer ?
#
loop_
_entity_poly.entity_id
_entity_poly.type
_entity_poly.pdbx_seq_one_letter_code
_entity_poly.pdbx_strand_id
1 'polypeptide(L)'
;MNSTYSTMEAPALKAAAAKKAPQVLQLTLAEQEQLQYVATVLAARYIHAEVPAFVHRARILAGELPPRLLSYLHNFKYDEDNYGVCLIKGYPIDDVAIGPTPAQLNNQIYSLNAVREEMLLVLFNSVLGDLMSWSTQREGRLINDILPIKGHEQEQLSTASNSTLEWHIEEAFHPCRADNLSLLCLRNHDLIATTFSSMATIELPDNVKRELFLPKYIFEADKNFNSPAFRLQDPAPVLFGDYAAPYLRIDPAFMHPIAGDQPAAEALALLIDLLNSQLEEVVLEAGDYCFIDNYRVVHGRKPFTARYDGQDRWLKRVLVTRDLRKSRTIRKNAASRVLLTN
;
A
#
# COMPACT_ATOMS: atom_id res chain seq x y z
N MET A 1 -1.34 -4.84 68.35
CA MET A 1 -1.55 -6.24 67.92
C MET A 1 -3.04 -6.41 67.74
N ASN A 2 -3.68 -6.56 66.57
CA ASN A 2 -3.31 -6.92 65.19
C ASN A 2 -4.26 -6.14 64.27
N SER A 3 -3.81 -5.27 63.37
CA SER A 3 -3.51 -5.56 61.96
C SER A 3 -4.46 -6.57 61.28
N THR A 4 -5.48 -6.04 60.60
CA THR A 4 -6.18 -6.73 59.50
C THR A 4 -5.91 -5.93 58.24
N TYR A 5 -5.03 -6.47 57.40
CA TYR A 5 -4.64 -5.94 56.11
C TYR A 5 -5.83 -5.94 55.15
N SER A 6 -6.08 -4.76 54.57
CA SER A 6 -6.90 -4.56 53.38
C SER A 6 -6.25 -5.28 52.20
N THR A 7 -6.93 -6.31 51.68
CA THR A 7 -6.61 -6.92 50.40
C THR A 7 -7.01 -5.95 49.30
N MET A 8 -6.04 -5.21 48.76
CA MET A 8 -6.20 -4.53 47.47
C MET A 8 -6.36 -5.61 46.39
N GLU A 9 -7.55 -5.72 45.81
CA GLU A 9 -7.78 -6.50 44.59
C GLU A 9 -6.90 -5.93 43.47
N ALA A 10 -6.07 -6.79 42.90
CA ALA A 10 -5.28 -6.47 41.72
C ALA A 10 -6.22 -6.13 40.55
N PRO A 11 -5.89 -5.12 39.71
CA PRO A 11 -6.70 -4.82 38.55
C PRO A 11 -6.74 -6.05 37.65
N ALA A 12 -7.96 -6.48 37.30
CA ALA A 12 -8.19 -7.56 36.35
C ALA A 12 -7.37 -7.28 35.08
N LEU A 13 -6.47 -8.21 34.73
CA LEU A 13 -5.82 -8.20 33.43
C LEU A 13 -6.91 -8.13 32.38
N LYS A 14 -6.96 -7.01 31.62
CA LYS A 14 -7.74 -6.94 30.39
C LYS A 14 -7.36 -8.17 29.57
N ALA A 15 -8.36 -8.94 29.15
CA ALA A 15 -8.17 -10.04 28.22
C ALA A 15 -7.28 -9.54 27.08
N ALA A 16 -6.17 -10.24 26.81
CA ALA A 16 -5.28 -9.90 25.71
C ALA A 16 -6.13 -9.80 24.45
N ALA A 17 -6.21 -8.60 23.86
CA ALA A 17 -6.90 -8.41 22.59
C ALA A 17 -6.32 -9.42 21.60
N ALA A 18 -7.19 -10.13 20.86
CA ALA A 18 -6.73 -11.07 19.84
C ALA A 18 -5.72 -10.36 18.93
N LYS A 19 -4.56 -10.99 18.69
CA LYS A 19 -3.51 -10.43 17.84
C LYS A 19 -4.12 -10.14 16.48
N LYS A 20 -4.26 -8.86 16.13
CA LYS A 20 -4.75 -8.42 14.82
C LYS A 20 -3.73 -8.86 13.78
N ALA A 21 -4.20 -9.51 12.72
CA ALA A 21 -3.37 -10.01 11.62
C ALA A 21 -4.02 -9.65 10.28
N PRO A 22 -3.27 -9.67 9.16
CA PRO A 22 -3.84 -9.50 7.85
C PRO A 22 -5.00 -10.46 7.59
N GLN A 23 -6.12 -9.95 7.08
CA GLN A 23 -7.23 -10.80 6.65
C GLN A 23 -6.85 -11.57 5.39
N VAL A 24 -7.36 -12.79 5.23
CA VAL A 24 -7.06 -13.63 4.06
C VAL A 24 -8.33 -14.23 3.47
N LEU A 25 -8.53 -14.00 2.17
CA LEU A 25 -9.52 -14.67 1.35
C LEU A 25 -8.83 -15.70 0.45
N GLN A 26 -8.91 -16.98 0.80
CA GLN A 26 -8.48 -18.04 -0.10
C GLN A 26 -9.50 -18.25 -1.20
N LEU A 27 -9.12 -18.12 -2.47
CA LEU A 27 -10.00 -18.39 -3.60
C LEU A 27 -10.31 -19.89 -3.70
N THR A 28 -11.57 -20.20 -3.97
CA THR A 28 -12.02 -21.55 -4.35
C THR A 28 -11.74 -21.80 -5.84
N LEU A 29 -11.73 -23.08 -6.26
CA LEU A 29 -11.55 -23.43 -7.66
C LEU A 29 -12.60 -22.76 -8.58
N ALA A 30 -13.86 -22.74 -8.17
CA ALA A 30 -14.93 -22.10 -8.95
C ALA A 30 -14.71 -20.58 -9.08
N GLU A 31 -14.22 -19.91 -8.04
CA GLU A 31 -13.89 -18.48 -8.11
C GLU A 31 -12.67 -18.22 -8.99
N GLN A 32 -11.66 -19.09 -8.95
CA GLN A 32 -10.51 -19.02 -9.85
C GLN A 32 -10.94 -19.14 -11.32
N GLU A 33 -11.77 -20.13 -11.65
CA GLU A 33 -12.31 -20.35 -13.00
C GLU A 33 -13.14 -19.15 -13.47
N GLN A 34 -14.00 -18.59 -12.60
CA GLN A 34 -14.76 -17.39 -12.91
C GLN A 34 -13.84 -16.19 -13.18
N LEU A 35 -12.83 -15.96 -12.36
CA LEU A 35 -11.88 -14.86 -12.53
C LEU A 35 -11.07 -15.02 -13.83
N GLN A 36 -10.62 -16.24 -14.14
CA GLN A 36 -9.95 -16.53 -15.42
C GLN A 36 -10.86 -16.24 -16.61
N TYR A 37 -12.14 -16.63 -16.55
CA TYR A 37 -13.11 -16.32 -17.59
C TYR A 37 -13.27 -14.81 -17.78
N VAL A 38 -13.52 -14.07 -16.70
CA VAL A 38 -13.66 -12.60 -16.72
C VAL A 38 -12.41 -11.95 -17.32
N ALA A 39 -11.21 -12.35 -16.87
CA ALA A 39 -9.96 -11.83 -17.38
C ALA A 39 -9.78 -12.10 -18.89
N THR A 40 -10.18 -13.28 -19.37
CA THR A 40 -10.17 -13.63 -20.80
C THR A 40 -11.06 -12.72 -21.62
N VAL A 41 -12.30 -12.54 -21.18
CA VAL A 41 -13.30 -11.72 -21.89
C VAL A 41 -12.83 -10.26 -21.96
N LEU A 42 -12.25 -9.74 -20.89
CA LEU A 42 -11.72 -8.38 -20.86
C LEU A 42 -10.48 -8.20 -21.72
N ALA A 43 -9.52 -9.14 -21.66
CA ALA A 43 -8.32 -9.11 -22.49
C ALA A 43 -8.63 -9.25 -24.00
N ALA A 44 -9.71 -9.95 -24.36
CA ALA A 44 -10.18 -10.01 -25.75
C ALA A 44 -10.82 -8.68 -26.22
N ARG A 45 -11.32 -7.86 -25.29
CA ARG A 45 -12.04 -6.61 -25.58
C ARG A 45 -11.16 -5.38 -25.53
N TYR A 46 -10.15 -5.36 -24.66
CA TYR A 46 -9.30 -4.22 -24.41
C TYR A 46 -7.83 -4.61 -24.57
N ILE A 47 -7.11 -3.81 -25.35
CA ILE A 47 -5.70 -4.07 -25.69
C ILE A 47 -4.75 -4.06 -24.48
N HIS A 48 -5.09 -3.34 -23.39
CA HIS A 48 -4.37 -3.34 -22.11
C HIS A 48 -5.27 -2.83 -20.97
N ALA A 49 -4.87 -3.07 -19.71
CA ALA A 49 -5.67 -2.77 -18.53
C ALA A 49 -5.79 -1.27 -18.19
N GLU A 50 -5.01 -0.43 -18.85
CA GLU A 50 -5.04 1.03 -18.65
C GLU A 50 -5.86 1.78 -19.72
N VAL A 51 -6.53 1.06 -20.63
CA VAL A 51 -7.39 1.69 -21.64
C VAL A 51 -8.43 2.59 -20.94
N PRO A 52 -8.51 3.90 -21.25
CA PRO A 52 -9.37 4.83 -20.50
C PRO A 52 -10.84 4.39 -20.44
N ALA A 53 -11.36 3.83 -21.53
CA ALA A 53 -12.73 3.31 -21.59
C ALA A 53 -12.95 2.09 -20.68
N PHE A 54 -11.93 1.24 -20.50
CA PHE A 54 -11.99 0.12 -19.56
C PHE A 54 -11.94 0.62 -18.12
N VAL A 55 -10.96 1.45 -17.77
CA VAL A 55 -10.80 1.98 -16.41
C VAL A 55 -12.05 2.76 -15.98
N HIS A 56 -12.65 3.54 -16.89
CA HIS A 56 -13.91 4.24 -16.62
C HIS A 56 -15.08 3.30 -16.32
N ARG A 57 -15.12 2.12 -16.95
CA ARG A 57 -16.17 1.11 -16.76
C ARG A 57 -15.84 0.07 -15.68
N ALA A 58 -14.63 0.05 -15.16
CA ALA A 58 -14.13 -0.99 -14.25
C ALA A 58 -15.07 -1.21 -13.06
N ARG A 59 -15.59 -0.13 -12.46
CA ARG A 59 -16.53 -0.20 -11.34
C ARG A 59 -17.83 -0.95 -11.67
N ILE A 60 -18.33 -0.79 -12.89
CA ILE A 60 -19.54 -1.49 -13.37
C ILE A 60 -19.19 -2.96 -13.65
N LEU A 61 -18.04 -3.18 -14.31
CA LEU A 61 -17.55 -4.52 -14.66
C LEU A 61 -17.14 -5.34 -13.43
N ALA A 62 -16.84 -4.70 -12.29
CA ALA A 62 -16.60 -5.39 -11.03
C ALA A 62 -17.83 -6.18 -10.52
N GLY A 63 -19.03 -5.93 -11.07
CA GLY A 63 -20.21 -6.76 -10.81
C GLY A 63 -20.09 -8.20 -11.35
N GLU A 64 -19.15 -8.47 -12.25
CA GLU A 64 -18.86 -9.81 -12.77
C GLU A 64 -17.93 -10.62 -11.86
N LEU A 65 -17.40 -10.01 -10.80
CA LEU A 65 -16.53 -10.68 -9.83
C LEU A 65 -17.34 -11.65 -8.94
N PRO A 66 -16.69 -12.67 -8.36
CA PRO A 66 -17.37 -13.56 -7.43
C PRO A 66 -17.98 -12.77 -6.24
N PRO A 67 -19.25 -13.03 -5.86
CA PRO A 67 -19.93 -12.24 -4.82
C PRO A 67 -19.21 -12.21 -3.47
N ARG A 68 -18.56 -13.33 -3.09
CA ARG A 68 -17.79 -13.43 -1.84
C ARG A 68 -16.55 -12.53 -1.87
N LEU A 69 -15.84 -12.49 -2.99
CA LEU A 69 -14.70 -11.59 -3.19
C LEU A 69 -15.13 -10.12 -3.18
N LEU A 70 -16.23 -9.80 -3.87
CA LEU A 70 -16.76 -8.45 -3.90
C LEU A 70 -17.15 -7.96 -2.49
N SER A 71 -17.83 -8.82 -1.72
CA SER A 71 -18.20 -8.54 -0.34
C SER A 71 -16.97 -8.37 0.55
N TYR A 72 -15.94 -9.21 0.36
CA TYR A 72 -14.69 -9.13 1.10
C TYR A 72 -13.95 -7.80 0.89
N LEU A 73 -13.80 -7.36 -0.37
CA LEU A 73 -13.19 -6.05 -0.68
C LEU A 73 -14.06 -4.88 -0.20
N HIS A 74 -15.39 -5.01 -0.26
CA HIS A 74 -16.30 -4.01 0.26
C HIS A 74 -16.14 -3.85 1.78
N ASN A 75 -16.09 -4.95 2.52
CA ASN A 75 -15.88 -4.95 3.96
C ASN A 75 -14.52 -4.34 4.32
N PHE A 76 -13.45 -4.73 3.62
CA PHE A 76 -12.12 -4.12 3.80
C PHE A 76 -12.14 -2.59 3.66
N LYS A 77 -12.93 -2.06 2.71
CA LYS A 77 -13.08 -0.62 2.49
C LYS A 77 -13.77 0.13 3.65
N TYR A 78 -14.69 -0.50 4.37
CA TYR A 78 -15.60 0.19 5.30
C TYR A 78 -15.42 -0.18 6.76
N ASP A 79 -15.12 -1.43 7.05
CA ASP A 79 -15.21 -1.93 8.43
C ASP A 79 -14.03 -1.43 9.27
N GLU A 80 -12.89 -1.14 8.64
CA GLU A 80 -11.68 -0.60 9.29
C GLU A 80 -11.28 -1.34 10.59
N ASP A 81 -11.69 -2.59 10.78
CA ASP A 81 -11.81 -3.27 12.08
C ASP A 81 -10.67 -4.25 12.40
N ASN A 82 -9.70 -4.43 11.50
CA ASN A 82 -8.68 -5.47 11.62
C ASN A 82 -7.25 -4.91 11.68
N TYR A 83 -6.47 -5.12 10.63
CA TYR A 83 -5.05 -4.77 10.57
C TYR A 83 -4.74 -3.70 9.52
N GLY A 84 -5.70 -3.35 8.64
CA GLY A 84 -5.45 -2.46 7.50
C GLY A 84 -4.72 -3.15 6.33
N VAL A 85 -4.55 -4.47 6.38
CA VAL A 85 -4.09 -5.30 5.25
C VAL A 85 -5.09 -6.42 5.01
N CYS A 86 -5.45 -6.66 3.75
CA CYS A 86 -6.18 -7.86 3.35
C CYS A 86 -5.52 -8.51 2.14
N LEU A 87 -5.53 -9.84 2.13
CA LEU A 87 -4.98 -10.68 1.06
C LEU A 87 -6.12 -11.41 0.36
N ILE A 88 -6.02 -11.59 -0.96
CA ILE A 88 -6.74 -12.64 -1.68
C ILE A 88 -5.72 -13.53 -2.35
N LYS A 89 -5.84 -14.83 -2.10
CA LYS A 89 -4.80 -15.81 -2.39
C LYS A 89 -5.23 -16.86 -3.37
N GLY A 90 -4.26 -17.36 -4.13
CA GLY A 90 -4.40 -18.52 -5.00
C GLY A 90 -5.05 -18.24 -6.35
N TYR A 91 -4.92 -17.04 -6.93
CA TYR A 91 -5.25 -16.88 -8.34
C TYR A 91 -4.20 -17.59 -9.20
N PRO A 92 -4.55 -18.49 -10.13
CA PRO A 92 -3.56 -19.20 -10.93
C PRO A 92 -2.85 -18.28 -11.93
N ILE A 93 -1.52 -18.22 -11.86
CA ILE A 93 -0.66 -17.53 -12.82
C ILE A 93 0.12 -18.55 -13.64
N ASP A 94 0.09 -18.40 -14.96
CA ASP A 94 0.95 -19.14 -15.87
C ASP A 94 2.29 -18.41 -16.01
N ASP A 95 3.28 -18.88 -15.25
CA ASP A 95 4.62 -18.29 -15.17
C ASP A 95 5.34 -18.26 -16.55
N VAL A 96 5.06 -19.26 -17.39
CA VAL A 96 5.61 -19.32 -18.75
C VAL A 96 4.95 -18.27 -19.64
N ALA A 97 3.63 -18.13 -19.55
CA ALA A 97 2.88 -17.18 -20.38
C ALA A 97 3.20 -15.71 -20.05
N ILE A 98 3.36 -15.35 -18.77
CA ILE A 98 3.73 -13.97 -18.40
C ILE A 98 5.15 -13.60 -18.86
N GLY A 99 5.98 -14.60 -19.16
CA GLY A 99 7.34 -14.44 -19.66
C GLY A 99 8.34 -13.99 -18.58
N PRO A 100 9.57 -13.65 -18.99
CA PRO A 100 10.62 -13.26 -18.05
C PRO A 100 10.28 -11.93 -17.37
N THR A 101 10.68 -11.79 -16.11
CA THR A 101 10.68 -10.51 -15.39
C THR A 101 11.49 -9.49 -16.19
N PRO A 102 10.91 -8.34 -16.57
CA PRO A 102 11.59 -7.36 -17.40
C PRO A 102 12.92 -6.86 -16.79
N ALA A 103 13.99 -6.85 -17.59
CA ALA A 103 15.31 -6.33 -17.17
C ALA A 103 15.35 -4.79 -17.12
N GLN A 104 14.39 -4.13 -17.76
CA GLN A 104 14.24 -2.68 -17.80
C GLN A 104 12.77 -2.33 -17.72
N LEU A 105 12.47 -1.18 -17.12
CA LEU A 105 11.15 -0.60 -17.16
C LEU A 105 11.03 0.21 -18.43
N ASN A 106 10.65 -0.47 -19.51
CA ASN A 106 10.45 0.19 -20.78
C ASN A 106 9.00 0.72 -20.85
N ASN A 107 8.84 2.03 -20.91
CA ASN A 107 7.54 2.70 -20.83
C ASN A 107 6.64 2.43 -22.06
N GLN A 108 7.20 1.88 -23.14
CA GLN A 108 6.50 1.62 -24.40
C GLN A 108 5.88 0.22 -24.52
N ILE A 109 6.25 -0.71 -23.64
CA ILE A 109 5.77 -2.09 -23.70
C ILE A 109 4.89 -2.29 -22.47
N TYR A 110 3.58 -2.18 -22.64
CA TYR A 110 2.65 -2.90 -21.75
C TYR A 110 3.19 -4.32 -21.65
N SER A 111 3.26 -4.89 -20.44
CA SER A 111 3.51 -6.32 -20.37
C SER A 111 2.25 -7.01 -20.88
N LEU A 112 2.12 -7.09 -22.21
CA LEU A 112 0.97 -7.68 -22.91
C LEU A 112 0.73 -9.11 -22.42
N ASN A 113 1.80 -9.75 -21.94
CA ASN A 113 1.81 -11.10 -21.40
C ASN A 113 1.07 -11.22 -20.04
N ALA A 114 0.98 -10.14 -19.26
CA ALA A 114 0.28 -10.11 -17.97
C ALA A 114 -1.04 -9.30 -18.03
N VAL A 115 -1.58 -9.05 -19.22
CA VAL A 115 -2.77 -8.19 -19.39
C VAL A 115 -3.98 -8.73 -18.63
N ARG A 116 -4.16 -10.06 -18.56
CA ARG A 116 -5.31 -10.69 -17.88
C ARG A 116 -5.25 -10.41 -16.38
N GLU A 117 -4.07 -10.54 -15.80
CA GLU A 117 -3.74 -10.29 -14.40
C GLU A 117 -3.94 -8.81 -14.06
N GLU A 118 -3.47 -7.91 -14.94
CA GLU A 118 -3.66 -6.46 -14.79
C GLU A 118 -5.14 -6.04 -14.88
N MET A 119 -5.94 -6.68 -15.74
CA MET A 119 -7.39 -6.41 -15.82
C MET A 119 -8.10 -6.72 -14.51
N LEU A 120 -7.78 -7.87 -13.90
CA LEU A 120 -8.32 -8.24 -12.59
C LEU A 120 -7.86 -7.28 -11.49
N LEU A 121 -6.59 -6.86 -11.51
CA LEU A 121 -6.08 -5.85 -10.59
C LEU A 121 -6.89 -4.56 -10.67
N VAL A 122 -7.20 -4.08 -11.87
CA VAL A 122 -8.04 -2.87 -12.07
C VAL A 122 -9.47 -3.09 -11.54
N LEU A 123 -10.09 -4.25 -11.82
CA LEU A 123 -11.42 -4.55 -11.30
C LEU A 123 -11.45 -4.56 -9.78
N PHE A 124 -10.51 -5.25 -9.12
CA PHE A 124 -10.45 -5.34 -7.66
C PHE A 124 -10.28 -3.96 -7.03
N ASN A 125 -9.35 -3.15 -7.53
CA ASN A 125 -9.11 -1.80 -7.04
C ASN A 125 -10.29 -0.85 -7.28
N SER A 126 -11.06 -1.06 -8.35
CA SER A 126 -12.28 -0.29 -8.60
C SER A 126 -13.36 -0.51 -7.53
N VAL A 127 -13.30 -1.62 -6.75
CA VAL A 127 -14.18 -1.86 -5.60
C VAL A 127 -13.83 -0.91 -4.44
N LEU A 128 -12.55 -0.58 -4.27
CA LEU A 128 -12.06 0.28 -3.19
C LEU A 128 -12.30 1.76 -3.51
N GLY A 129 -12.02 2.18 -4.75
CA GLY A 129 -12.19 3.57 -5.16
C GLY A 129 -11.79 3.81 -6.61
N ASP A 130 -11.23 4.99 -6.87
CA ASP A 130 -10.72 5.41 -8.15
C ASP A 130 -9.21 5.17 -8.24
N LEU A 131 -8.78 4.47 -9.29
CA LEU A 131 -7.36 4.38 -9.62
C LEU A 131 -6.80 5.77 -9.92
N MET A 132 -5.59 6.01 -9.44
CA MET A 132 -4.83 7.25 -9.66
C MET A 132 -3.33 6.95 -9.87
N SER A 133 -2.61 7.94 -10.39
CA SER A 133 -1.16 7.90 -10.54
C SER A 133 -0.55 9.30 -10.47
N TRP A 134 0.78 9.36 -10.45
CA TRP A 134 1.54 10.61 -10.45
C TRP A 134 2.27 10.78 -11.78
N SER A 135 2.25 11.96 -12.39
CA SER A 135 2.93 12.21 -13.67
C SER A 135 4.43 11.96 -13.64
N THR A 136 5.06 12.16 -12.48
CA THR A 136 6.49 11.92 -12.27
C THR A 136 6.84 10.45 -12.03
N GLN A 137 5.87 9.63 -11.63
CA GLN A 137 6.10 8.20 -11.42
C GLN A 137 5.70 7.44 -12.66
N ARG A 138 6.68 6.76 -13.29
CA ARG A 138 6.43 5.86 -14.43
C ARG A 138 5.61 6.52 -15.54
N GLU A 139 5.89 7.79 -15.84
CA GLU A 139 5.19 8.59 -16.86
C GLU A 139 3.65 8.64 -16.67
N GLY A 140 3.16 8.50 -15.44
CA GLY A 140 1.74 8.54 -15.13
C GLY A 140 0.98 7.24 -15.39
N ARG A 141 1.67 6.11 -15.58
CA ARG A 141 1.05 4.77 -15.59
C ARG A 141 0.22 4.54 -14.32
N LEU A 142 -0.92 3.90 -14.46
CA LEU A 142 -1.80 3.51 -13.35
C LEU A 142 -1.31 2.21 -12.68
N ILE A 143 -0.68 1.34 -13.47
CA ILE A 143 -0.15 0.04 -13.07
C ILE A 143 1.37 0.07 -13.20
N ASN A 144 2.03 0.04 -12.05
CA ASN A 144 3.47 0.15 -11.94
C ASN A 144 4.11 -1.22 -11.68
N ASP A 145 5.14 -1.54 -12.43
CA ASP A 145 5.97 -2.71 -12.16
C ASP A 145 6.89 -2.46 -10.94
N ILE A 146 6.92 -3.43 -10.03
CA ILE A 146 7.87 -3.53 -8.91
C ILE A 146 8.73 -4.78 -9.16
N LEU A 147 9.94 -4.53 -9.63
CA LEU A 147 10.93 -5.54 -10.00
C LEU A 147 12.34 -4.95 -9.83
N PRO A 148 13.37 -5.76 -9.56
CA PRO A 148 14.72 -5.25 -9.39
C PRO A 148 15.29 -4.76 -10.73
N ILE A 149 15.99 -3.62 -10.71
CA ILE A 149 16.71 -3.09 -11.88
C ILE A 149 18.19 -2.96 -11.54
N LYS A 150 19.03 -3.46 -12.44
CA LYS A 150 20.48 -3.35 -12.32
C LYS A 150 20.89 -1.87 -12.31
N GLY A 151 21.72 -1.48 -11.34
CA GLY A 151 22.12 -0.10 -11.10
C GLY A 151 21.28 0.65 -10.06
N HIS A 152 20.14 0.09 -9.61
CA HIS A 152 19.29 0.69 -8.56
C HIS A 152 19.49 0.02 -7.19
N GLU A 153 20.53 -0.81 -7.02
CA GLU A 153 20.67 -1.74 -5.89
C GLU A 153 20.65 -1.07 -4.52
N GLN A 154 21.11 0.19 -4.43
CA GLN A 154 21.29 0.94 -3.17
C GLN A 154 20.29 2.09 -3.00
N GLU A 155 19.29 2.21 -3.89
CA GLU A 155 18.30 3.28 -3.83
C GLU A 155 17.16 2.95 -2.85
N GLN A 156 16.47 3.96 -2.32
CA GLN A 156 15.20 3.80 -1.60
C GLN A 156 14.02 3.79 -2.58
N LEU A 157 14.04 2.84 -3.52
CA LEU A 157 13.06 2.73 -4.60
C LEU A 157 12.48 1.33 -4.67
N SER A 158 11.27 1.20 -5.21
CA SER A 158 10.62 -0.10 -5.46
C SER A 158 11.44 -1.03 -6.38
N THR A 159 12.37 -0.47 -7.15
CA THR A 159 13.30 -1.20 -8.04
C THR A 159 14.63 -1.60 -7.42
N ALA A 160 14.89 -1.18 -6.18
CA ALA A 160 16.10 -1.60 -5.48
C ALA A 160 16.01 -3.08 -5.07
N SER A 161 17.13 -3.68 -4.69
CA SER A 161 17.22 -5.10 -4.30
C SER A 161 18.07 -5.29 -3.05
N ASN A 162 19.31 -4.82 -3.06
CA ASN A 162 20.28 -5.04 -1.97
C ASN A 162 20.11 -4.09 -0.76
N SER A 163 19.39 -2.99 -0.89
CA SER A 163 18.99 -2.13 0.22
C SER A 163 17.67 -2.60 0.84
N THR A 164 17.55 -2.44 2.16
CA THR A 164 16.24 -2.45 2.82
C THR A 164 15.43 -1.29 2.25
N LEU A 165 14.24 -1.58 1.72
CA LEU A 165 13.28 -0.52 1.44
C LEU A 165 12.64 -0.17 2.78
N GLU A 166 13.04 0.98 3.33
CA GLU A 166 12.51 1.47 4.61
C GLU A 166 10.99 1.57 4.53
N TRP A 167 10.33 1.23 5.64
CA TRP A 167 8.88 1.27 5.67
C TRP A 167 8.40 2.72 5.66
N HIS A 168 7.27 2.96 5.03
CA HIS A 168 6.68 4.29 4.90
C HIS A 168 5.18 4.19 4.62
N ILE A 169 4.49 5.32 4.77
CA ILE A 169 3.20 5.57 4.11
C ILE A 169 3.48 6.04 2.68
N GLU A 170 2.82 5.45 1.69
CA GLU A 170 3.04 5.81 0.28
C GLU A 170 2.69 7.28 0.05
N GLU A 171 3.64 8.03 -0.50
CA GLU A 171 3.58 9.47 -0.71
C GLU A 171 3.10 10.25 0.52
N ALA A 172 3.62 9.92 1.71
CA ALA A 172 3.26 10.57 2.97
C ALA A 172 3.26 12.10 2.86
N PHE A 173 4.19 12.71 2.10
CA PHE A 173 4.23 14.15 1.90
C PHE A 173 2.99 14.73 1.20
N HIS A 174 2.22 14.00 0.41
CA HIS A 174 1.18 14.64 -0.40
C HIS A 174 -0.24 14.57 0.25
N PRO A 175 -1.00 15.69 0.32
CA PRO A 175 -2.36 15.67 0.85
C PRO A 175 -3.34 14.85 0.00
N CYS A 176 -3.12 14.80 -1.32
CA CYS A 176 -3.83 13.93 -2.26
C CYS A 176 -3.19 12.54 -2.44
N ARG A 177 -2.37 12.04 -1.50
CA ARG A 177 -1.85 10.66 -1.55
C ARG A 177 -2.96 9.63 -1.65
N ALA A 178 -2.58 8.43 -2.09
CA ALA A 178 -3.48 7.30 -2.18
C ALA A 178 -4.08 6.97 -0.80
N ASP A 179 -5.35 6.58 -0.80
CA ASP A 179 -6.03 6.11 0.40
C ASP A 179 -5.78 4.60 0.57
N ASN A 180 -5.61 3.87 -0.54
CA ASN A 180 -5.15 2.48 -0.55
C ASN A 180 -4.08 2.28 -1.63
N LEU A 181 -3.19 1.32 -1.41
CA LEU A 181 -2.40 0.73 -2.48
C LEU A 181 -2.66 -0.78 -2.55
N SER A 182 -2.40 -1.36 -3.70
CA SER A 182 -2.40 -2.81 -3.87
C SER A 182 -1.17 -3.32 -4.58
N LEU A 183 -0.83 -4.57 -4.28
CA LEU A 183 0.23 -5.34 -4.89
C LEU A 183 -0.37 -6.63 -5.46
N LEU A 184 -0.09 -6.93 -6.72
CA LEU A 184 -0.30 -8.25 -7.32
C LEU A 184 1.05 -8.89 -7.54
N CYS A 185 1.27 -10.07 -6.96
CA CYS A 185 2.47 -10.85 -7.21
C CYS A 185 2.32 -11.70 -8.47
N LEU A 186 3.12 -11.39 -9.49
CA LEU A 186 3.23 -12.21 -10.69
C LEU A 186 4.25 -13.34 -10.49
N ARG A 187 5.36 -13.04 -9.82
CA ARG A 187 6.46 -13.99 -9.56
C ARG A 187 7.19 -13.66 -8.27
N ASN A 188 7.54 -14.66 -7.46
CA ASN A 188 8.38 -14.51 -6.26
C ASN A 188 9.02 -15.85 -5.83
N HIS A 189 9.86 -16.44 -6.70
CA HIS A 189 10.47 -17.77 -6.47
C HIS A 189 11.29 -17.86 -5.18
N ASP A 190 11.86 -16.75 -4.74
CA ASP A 190 12.72 -16.67 -3.55
C ASP A 190 11.96 -16.31 -2.27
N LEU A 191 10.61 -16.29 -2.33
CA LEU A 191 9.74 -16.04 -1.18
C LEU A 191 10.08 -14.75 -0.42
N ILE A 192 10.46 -13.71 -1.16
CA ILE A 192 10.87 -12.42 -0.58
C ILE A 192 9.64 -11.74 0.03
N ALA A 193 9.69 -11.53 1.34
CA ALA A 193 8.61 -10.94 2.12
C ALA A 193 8.47 -9.43 1.88
N THR A 194 7.22 -8.98 1.87
CA THR A 194 6.87 -7.57 2.13
C THR A 194 6.69 -7.41 3.64
N THR A 195 7.14 -6.29 4.21
CA THR A 195 6.99 -6.03 5.64
C THR A 195 5.87 -5.03 5.88
N PHE A 196 5.09 -5.22 6.95
CA PHE A 196 3.97 -4.35 7.33
C PHE A 196 3.98 -4.06 8.82
N SER A 197 3.62 -2.85 9.22
CA SER A 197 3.29 -2.52 10.61
C SER A 197 2.03 -1.66 10.64
N SER A 198 1.09 -2.00 11.52
CA SER A 198 -0.25 -1.41 11.55
C SER A 198 -0.43 -0.53 12.77
N MET A 199 -0.98 0.67 12.60
CA MET A 199 -1.38 1.54 13.72
C MET A 199 -2.40 0.85 14.64
N ALA A 200 -3.12 -0.17 14.15
CA ALA A 200 -4.10 -0.92 14.91
C ALA A 200 -3.48 -1.80 16.01
N THR A 201 -2.17 -2.06 15.97
CA THR A 201 -1.40 -2.84 16.97
C THR A 201 -0.52 -1.96 17.86
N ILE A 202 -0.50 -0.64 17.63
CA ILE A 202 0.36 0.29 18.36
C ILE A 202 -0.41 0.90 19.54
N GLU A 203 0.11 0.71 20.75
CA GLU A 203 -0.34 1.40 21.96
C GLU A 203 0.63 2.53 22.29
N LEU A 204 0.12 3.76 22.39
CA LEU A 204 0.92 4.95 22.71
C LEU A 204 0.53 5.52 24.07
N PRO A 205 1.49 5.99 24.88
CA PRO A 205 1.21 6.87 25.99
C PRO A 205 0.43 8.11 25.53
N ASP A 206 -0.56 8.54 26.31
CA ASP A 206 -1.47 9.64 25.93
C ASP A 206 -0.72 10.95 25.65
N ASN A 207 0.32 11.26 26.41
CA ASN A 207 1.18 12.43 26.17
C ASN A 207 1.89 12.38 24.82
N VAL A 208 2.43 11.22 24.44
CA VAL A 208 3.09 11.02 23.14
C VAL A 208 2.07 11.12 22.01
N LYS A 209 0.90 10.51 22.20
CA LYS A 209 -0.19 10.58 21.23
C LYS A 209 -0.66 12.01 21.01
N ARG A 210 -0.79 12.84 22.06
CA ARG A 210 -1.11 14.26 21.93
C ARG A 210 -0.08 15.00 21.08
N GLU A 211 1.22 14.79 21.34
CA GLU A 211 2.28 15.44 20.55
C GLU A 211 2.21 15.07 19.06
N LEU A 212 1.97 13.79 18.74
CA LEU A 212 1.86 13.31 17.36
C LEU A 212 0.63 13.85 16.61
N PHE A 213 -0.40 14.31 17.33
CA PHE A 213 -1.59 14.97 16.77
C PHE A 213 -1.39 16.48 16.52
N LEU A 214 -0.29 17.07 16.98
CA LEU A 214 0.02 18.48 16.73
C LEU A 214 0.72 18.66 15.36
N PRO A 215 0.47 19.78 14.65
CA PRO A 215 1.14 20.09 13.39
C PRO A 215 2.59 20.52 13.64
N LYS A 216 3.45 19.55 13.95
CA LYS A 216 4.86 19.77 14.35
C LYS A 216 5.86 19.01 13.48
N TYR A 217 5.41 18.40 12.39
CA TYR A 217 6.23 17.52 11.55
C TYR A 217 6.24 18.00 10.11
N ILE A 218 7.44 18.08 9.54
CA ILE A 218 7.68 18.40 8.13
C ILE A 218 7.79 17.10 7.36
N PHE A 219 7.04 16.99 6.27
CA PHE A 219 7.12 15.87 5.33
C PHE A 219 7.75 16.38 4.04
N GLU A 220 8.88 15.79 3.68
CA GLU A 220 9.64 16.13 2.50
C GLU A 220 9.20 15.27 1.32
N ALA A 221 9.24 15.86 0.13
CA ALA A 221 9.01 15.14 -1.10
C ALA A 221 10.27 14.34 -1.47
N ASP A 222 10.10 13.05 -1.82
CA ASP A 222 11.18 12.25 -2.42
C ASP A 222 11.69 12.92 -3.73
N LYS A 223 12.91 12.58 -4.14
CA LYS A 223 13.59 13.00 -5.38
C LYS A 223 12.71 12.89 -6.64
N ASN A 224 11.77 11.94 -6.66
CA ASN A 224 10.80 11.78 -7.75
C ASN A 224 9.83 12.97 -7.89
N PHE A 225 9.73 13.85 -6.89
CA PHE A 225 8.79 14.97 -6.82
C PHE A 225 9.55 16.30 -6.68
N ASN A 226 10.49 16.56 -7.59
CA ASN A 226 11.38 17.72 -7.54
C ASN A 226 10.74 19.04 -8.03
N SER A 227 9.55 19.38 -7.53
CA SER A 227 8.87 20.66 -7.83
C SER A 227 8.99 21.63 -6.66
N PRO A 228 9.30 22.92 -6.90
CA PRO A 228 9.25 23.96 -5.87
C PRO A 228 7.92 24.01 -5.11
N ALA A 229 6.81 23.63 -5.76
CA ALA A 229 5.49 23.58 -5.15
C ALA A 229 5.38 22.59 -3.98
N PHE A 230 6.26 21.60 -3.88
CA PHE A 230 6.30 20.62 -2.79
C PHE A 230 7.43 20.84 -1.78
N ARG A 231 8.31 21.83 -1.99
CA ARG A 231 9.51 22.06 -1.16
C ARG A 231 9.23 22.77 0.16
N LEU A 232 8.06 23.37 0.33
CA LEU A 232 7.65 24.08 1.54
C LEU A 232 6.25 23.59 1.91
N GLN A 233 6.20 22.53 2.71
CA GLN A 233 4.95 22.12 3.33
C GLN A 233 4.85 22.72 4.72
N ASP A 234 3.68 23.26 5.04
CA ASP A 234 3.35 23.61 6.41
C ASP A 234 3.49 22.36 7.31
N PRO A 235 3.99 22.52 8.54
CA PRO A 235 3.98 21.45 9.52
C PRO A 235 2.61 20.78 9.61
N ALA A 236 2.61 19.46 9.68
CA ALA A 236 1.41 18.64 9.74
C ALA A 236 1.54 17.61 10.86
N PRO A 237 0.42 17.05 11.35
CA PRO A 237 0.47 16.00 12.35
C PRO A 237 0.82 14.63 11.74
N VAL A 238 1.43 13.77 12.55
CA VAL A 238 1.71 12.36 12.21
C VAL A 238 0.48 11.50 12.42
N LEU A 239 -0.28 11.77 13.48
CA LEU A 239 -1.56 11.13 13.76
C LEU A 239 -2.72 12.09 13.50
N PHE A 240 -3.79 11.59 12.89
CA PHE A 240 -4.96 12.40 12.54
C PHE A 240 -6.23 11.55 12.52
N GLY A 241 -7.38 12.17 12.26
CA GLY A 241 -8.68 11.49 12.29
C GLY A 241 -9.21 11.37 13.73
N ASP A 242 -9.80 10.22 14.04
CA ASP A 242 -10.34 9.97 15.37
C ASP A 242 -9.23 9.77 16.41
N TYR A 243 -9.37 10.38 17.59
CA TYR A 243 -8.34 10.27 18.62
C TYR A 243 -8.30 8.87 19.23
N ALA A 244 -9.39 8.11 19.29
CA ALA A 244 -9.36 6.75 19.84
C ALA A 244 -8.75 5.75 18.84
N ALA A 245 -9.03 5.91 17.55
CA ALA A 245 -8.52 5.09 16.46
C ALA A 245 -7.89 5.97 15.35
N PRO A 246 -6.67 6.49 15.57
CA PRO A 246 -6.05 7.44 14.66
C PRO A 246 -5.62 6.80 13.35
N TYR A 247 -5.65 7.60 12.30
CA TYR A 247 -4.88 7.38 11.09
C TYR A 247 -3.44 7.86 11.27
N LEU A 248 -2.56 7.35 10.42
CA LEU A 248 -1.11 7.51 10.44
C LEU A 248 -0.63 8.14 9.13
N ARG A 249 0.33 9.07 9.26
CA ARG A 249 1.07 9.68 8.18
C ARG A 249 2.53 9.76 8.62
N ILE A 250 3.39 8.92 8.06
CA ILE A 250 4.79 8.81 8.49
C ILE A 250 5.67 8.31 7.34
N ASP A 251 6.87 8.87 7.22
CA ASP A 251 7.92 8.44 6.28
C ASP A 251 9.28 8.84 6.85
N PRO A 252 9.90 8.02 7.72
CA PRO A 252 11.12 8.38 8.45
C PRO A 252 12.30 8.79 7.56
N ALA A 253 12.35 8.27 6.32
CA ALA A 253 13.38 8.64 5.35
C ALA A 253 13.23 10.07 4.82
N PHE A 254 12.00 10.61 4.83
CA PHE A 254 11.65 11.92 4.27
C PHE A 254 10.76 12.73 5.21
N MET A 255 11.06 12.74 6.51
CA MET A 255 10.37 13.58 7.47
C MET A 255 11.24 13.96 8.65
N HIS A 256 10.87 15.04 9.33
CA HIS A 256 11.50 15.43 10.58
C HIS A 256 10.54 16.30 11.43
N PRO A 257 10.68 16.31 12.76
CA PRO A 257 10.00 17.30 13.60
C PRO A 257 10.55 18.70 13.32
N ILE A 258 9.81 19.75 13.65
CA ILE A 258 10.31 21.13 13.59
C ILE A 258 11.62 21.25 14.40
N ALA A 259 12.60 21.95 13.83
CA ALA A 259 13.91 22.13 14.45
C ALA A 259 13.80 22.71 15.88
N GLY A 260 14.41 22.01 16.84
CA GLY A 260 14.42 22.42 18.25
C GLY A 260 13.21 21.96 19.08
N ASP A 261 12.19 21.33 18.48
CA ASP A 261 11.05 20.76 19.23
C ASP A 261 11.41 19.36 19.75
N GLN A 262 12.04 19.33 20.93
CA GLN A 262 12.45 18.09 21.59
C GLN A 262 11.27 17.15 21.91
N PRO A 263 10.12 17.62 22.44
CA PRO A 263 8.93 16.77 22.63
C PRO A 263 8.46 16.09 21.34
N ALA A 264 8.43 16.82 20.22
CA ALA A 264 8.02 16.25 18.93
C ALA A 264 9.00 15.18 18.45
N ALA A 265 10.30 15.41 18.62
CA ALA A 265 11.36 14.46 18.25
C ALA A 265 11.28 13.16 19.05
N GLU A 266 11.10 13.25 20.38
CA GLU A 266 10.96 12.09 21.25
C GLU A 266 9.68 11.29 20.95
N ALA A 267 8.56 11.99 20.69
CA ALA A 267 7.31 11.36 20.33
C ALA A 267 7.39 10.60 19.00
N LEU A 268 8.04 11.18 17.99
CA LEU A 268 8.27 10.53 16.70
C LEU A 268 9.20 9.33 16.83
N ALA A 269 10.31 9.46 17.56
CA ALA A 269 11.25 8.37 17.79
C ALA A 269 10.58 7.16 18.47
N LEU A 270 9.76 7.40 19.50
CA LEU A 270 9.03 6.32 20.16
C LEU A 270 8.04 5.62 19.22
N LEU A 271 7.31 6.37 18.39
CA LEU A 271 6.41 5.77 17.41
C LEU A 271 7.18 4.93 16.38
N ILE A 272 8.31 5.41 15.89
CA ILE A 272 9.19 4.68 14.96
C ILE A 272 9.66 3.36 15.59
N ASP A 273 10.13 3.40 16.84
CA ASP A 273 10.58 2.21 17.58
C ASP A 273 9.45 1.19 17.77
N LEU A 274 8.24 1.67 18.11
CA LEU A 274 7.06 0.81 18.24
C LEU A 274 6.68 0.17 16.91
N LEU A 275 6.63 0.94 15.82
CA LEU A 275 6.33 0.42 14.48
C LEU A 275 7.37 -0.63 14.04
N ASN A 276 8.66 -0.37 14.28
CA ASN A 276 9.77 -1.30 14.03
C ASN A 276 9.59 -2.61 14.80
N SER A 277 9.21 -2.54 16.08
CA SER A 277 9.02 -3.71 16.94
C SER A 277 7.84 -4.59 16.53
N GLN A 278 6.91 -4.05 15.74
CA GLN A 278 5.68 -4.72 15.28
C GLN A 278 5.68 -5.03 13.78
N LEU A 279 6.84 -4.95 13.10
CA LEU A 279 6.93 -5.33 11.70
C LEU A 279 6.63 -6.83 11.53
N GLU A 280 5.62 -7.12 10.70
CA GLU A 280 5.26 -8.47 10.29
C GLU A 280 5.67 -8.71 8.83
N GLU A 281 6.05 -9.94 8.53
CA GLU A 281 6.47 -10.37 7.20
C GLU A 281 5.36 -11.15 6.51
N VAL A 282 5.01 -10.72 5.29
CA VAL A 282 4.05 -11.38 4.43
C VAL A 282 4.71 -11.71 3.11
N VAL A 283 4.83 -13.01 2.84
CA VAL A 283 5.24 -13.52 1.54
C VAL A 283 4.01 -13.52 0.63
N LEU A 284 4.17 -12.86 -0.52
CA LEU A 284 3.21 -12.92 -1.62
C LEU A 284 3.71 -13.97 -2.61
N GLU A 285 2.89 -14.97 -2.87
CA GLU A 285 3.13 -15.99 -3.89
C GLU A 285 2.53 -15.54 -5.23
N ALA A 286 2.90 -16.21 -6.33
CA ALA A 286 2.30 -15.90 -7.63
C ALA A 286 0.77 -16.06 -7.55
N GLY A 287 0.04 -15.01 -7.92
CA GLY A 287 -1.42 -14.97 -7.84
C GLY A 287 -1.99 -14.33 -6.57
N ASP A 288 -1.14 -13.97 -5.61
CA ASP A 288 -1.58 -13.27 -4.42
C ASP A 288 -1.79 -11.78 -4.73
N TYR A 289 -2.93 -11.27 -4.29
CA TYR A 289 -3.24 -9.85 -4.23
C TYR A 289 -3.17 -9.38 -2.78
N CYS A 290 -2.48 -8.28 -2.54
CA CYS A 290 -2.40 -7.63 -1.25
C CYS A 290 -2.94 -6.21 -1.36
N PHE A 291 -3.84 -5.85 -0.46
CA PHE A 291 -4.42 -4.50 -0.37
C PHE A 291 -4.06 -3.90 0.98
N ILE A 292 -3.59 -2.67 0.94
CA ILE A 292 -3.03 -1.96 2.09
C ILE A 292 -3.81 -0.65 2.26
N ASP A 293 -4.26 -0.40 3.47
CA ASP A 293 -4.81 0.88 3.90
C ASP A 293 -3.66 1.84 4.20
N ASN A 294 -3.44 2.78 3.27
CA ASN A 294 -2.33 3.72 3.31
C ASN A 294 -2.50 4.80 4.38
N TYR A 295 -3.61 4.78 5.14
CA TYR A 295 -3.83 5.66 6.28
C TYR A 295 -3.57 4.95 7.59
N ARG A 296 -3.24 3.66 7.59
CA ARG A 296 -3.16 2.85 8.81
C ARG A 296 -1.96 1.93 8.86
N VAL A 297 -1.35 1.63 7.72
CA VAL A 297 -0.29 0.62 7.62
C VAL A 297 0.89 1.20 6.90
N VAL A 298 2.06 1.10 7.53
CA VAL A 298 3.34 1.30 6.84
C VAL A 298 3.77 0.00 6.19
N HIS A 299 4.35 0.09 4.99
CA HIS A 299 4.88 -1.06 4.27
C HIS A 299 6.32 -0.82 3.85
N GLY A 300 7.09 -1.91 3.79
CA GLY A 300 8.47 -1.91 3.33
C GLY A 300 8.83 -3.26 2.72
N ARG A 301 10.12 -3.49 2.49
CA ARG A 301 10.60 -4.77 1.98
C ARG A 301 12.02 -5.04 2.49
N LYS A 302 12.26 -6.28 2.89
CA LYS A 302 13.62 -6.74 3.20
C LYS A 302 14.53 -6.68 1.96
N PRO A 303 15.85 -6.54 2.19
CA PRO A 303 16.83 -6.68 1.13
C PRO A 303 16.81 -8.11 0.58
N PHE A 304 17.09 -8.26 -0.71
CA PHE A 304 17.26 -9.55 -1.37
C PHE A 304 18.26 -9.42 -2.53
N THR A 305 18.89 -10.53 -2.89
CA THR A 305 19.85 -10.54 -4.01
C THR A 305 19.12 -10.87 -5.31
N ALA A 306 18.99 -9.88 -6.19
CA ALA A 306 18.46 -10.07 -7.53
C ALA A 306 19.44 -10.82 -8.44
N ARG A 307 18.91 -11.66 -9.34
CA ARG A 307 19.67 -12.49 -10.28
C ARG A 307 19.84 -11.82 -11.65
N TYR A 308 18.89 -10.97 -12.03
CA TYR A 308 18.79 -10.30 -13.32
C TYR A 308 18.74 -11.28 -14.51
N ASP A 309 18.22 -12.49 -14.29
CA ASP A 309 18.09 -13.57 -15.27
C ASP A 309 16.67 -13.73 -15.83
N GLY A 310 15.77 -12.81 -15.47
CA GLY A 310 14.35 -12.86 -15.84
C GLY A 310 13.48 -13.70 -14.89
N GLN A 311 14.03 -14.25 -13.81
CA GLN A 311 13.28 -15.03 -12.82
C GLN A 311 13.06 -14.29 -11.49
N ASP A 312 13.51 -13.03 -11.43
CA ASP A 312 13.39 -12.20 -10.25
C ASP A 312 11.93 -11.91 -9.86
N ARG A 313 11.76 -11.54 -8.59
CA ARG A 313 10.49 -11.08 -8.04
C ARG A 313 9.86 -9.98 -8.90
N TRP A 314 8.59 -10.16 -9.24
CA TRP A 314 7.82 -9.26 -10.08
C TRP A 314 6.43 -9.04 -9.50
N LEU A 315 6.17 -7.81 -9.05
CA LEU A 315 4.83 -7.38 -8.64
C LEU A 315 4.30 -6.27 -9.55
N LYS A 316 2.99 -6.11 -9.54
CA LYS A 316 2.28 -4.93 -10.08
C LYS A 316 1.71 -4.12 -8.91
N ARG A 317 1.80 -2.80 -8.97
CA ARG A 317 1.25 -1.87 -7.97
C ARG A 317 0.23 -0.93 -8.59
N VAL A 318 -0.87 -0.72 -7.87
CA VAL A 318 -1.87 0.30 -8.18
C VAL A 318 -2.12 1.18 -6.96
N LEU A 319 -2.31 2.48 -7.20
CA LEU A 319 -2.73 3.46 -6.19
C LEU A 319 -4.23 3.76 -6.36
N VAL A 320 -4.94 3.88 -5.25
CA VAL A 320 -6.38 4.12 -5.22
C VAL A 320 -6.71 5.26 -4.29
N THR A 321 -7.60 6.15 -4.72
CA THR A 321 -8.23 7.14 -3.85
C THR A 321 -9.73 6.89 -3.73
N ARG A 322 -10.30 7.13 -2.54
CA ARG A 322 -11.74 7.09 -2.28
C ARG A 322 -12.47 8.28 -2.91
N ASP A 323 -11.78 9.39 -3.18
CA ASP A 323 -12.34 10.56 -3.86
C ASP A 323 -11.33 11.21 -4.83
N LEU A 324 -11.46 10.92 -6.12
CA LEU A 324 -10.61 11.52 -7.16
C LEU A 324 -10.92 13.01 -7.40
N ARG A 325 -12.06 13.54 -6.94
CA ARG A 325 -12.39 14.96 -7.10
C ARG A 325 -11.51 15.84 -6.22
N LYS A 326 -11.05 15.36 -5.07
CA LYS A 326 -10.16 16.10 -4.15
C LYS A 326 -8.87 16.60 -4.83
N SER A 327 -8.40 15.89 -5.86
CA SER A 327 -7.20 16.24 -6.62
C SER A 327 -7.47 17.06 -7.88
N ARG A 328 -8.69 17.58 -8.11
CA ARG A 328 -9.07 18.23 -9.37
C ARG A 328 -8.12 19.37 -9.79
N THR A 329 -7.62 20.15 -8.85
CA THR A 329 -6.73 21.31 -9.11
C THR A 329 -5.37 20.91 -9.69
N ILE A 330 -4.94 19.67 -9.43
CA ILE A 330 -3.65 19.13 -9.89
C ILE A 330 -3.84 18.04 -10.95
N ARG A 331 -4.90 18.11 -11.75
CA ARG A 331 -5.14 17.18 -12.86
C ARG A 331 -5.41 17.95 -14.14
N LYS A 332 -4.92 17.44 -15.27
CA LYS A 332 -5.07 18.08 -16.58
C LYS A 332 -6.53 18.38 -16.94
N ASN A 333 -7.44 17.46 -16.62
CA ASN A 333 -8.88 17.62 -16.81
C ASN A 333 -9.63 16.68 -15.86
N ALA A 334 -10.97 16.77 -15.83
CA ALA A 334 -11.81 15.99 -14.92
C ALA A 334 -11.69 14.46 -15.13
N ALA A 335 -11.48 14.00 -16.36
CA ALA A 335 -11.36 12.58 -16.71
C ALA A 335 -9.96 12.00 -16.44
N SER A 336 -8.93 12.84 -16.36
CA SER A 336 -7.56 12.41 -16.04
C SER A 336 -7.50 11.76 -14.66
N ARG A 337 -6.81 10.63 -14.56
CA ARG A 337 -6.48 9.95 -13.30
C ARG A 337 -5.03 10.20 -12.85
N VAL A 338 -4.27 10.90 -13.68
CA VAL A 338 -2.88 11.28 -13.42
C VAL A 338 -2.85 12.63 -12.72
N LEU A 339 -2.24 12.68 -11.55
CA LEU A 339 -1.96 13.88 -10.77
C LEU A 339 -0.66 14.50 -11.25
N LEU A 340 -0.71 15.79 -11.49
CA LEU A 340 0.37 16.64 -11.92
C LEU A 340 1.14 17.15 -10.70
N THR A 341 2.45 17.25 -10.86
CA THR A 341 3.40 17.57 -9.80
C THR A 341 4.13 18.88 -10.07
N ASN A 342 3.72 19.63 -11.10
CA ASN A 342 4.40 20.80 -11.63
C ASN A 342 3.66 22.11 -11.34
#